data_AF-A0A932E4D4-F1
#
_entry.id   AF-A0A932E4D4-F1
#
_cell.length_a   1.000
_cell.length_b   1.000
_cell.length_c   1.000
_cell.angle_alpha   90.00
_cell.angle_beta   90.00
_cell.angle_gamma   90.00
#
_symmetry.space_group_name_H-M   'P 1'
#
loop_
_entity.id
_entity.type
_entity.pdbx_description
1 polymer ?
#
loop_
_entity_poly.entity_id
_entity_poly.type
_entity_poly.pdbx_seq_one_letter_code
_entity_poly.pdbx_strand_id
1 'polypeptide(L)'
;MEWLVREEVALLLATLAACGLLILGTLELIWPTRPRRAGRPRPAPPRAGGPPSRSQAPPEEDRASVALRVSRALLERALEDPDPASDRRVRTIWRAIACLGRGLEAAPGDARLRECLAAAHAALVMRDERGAFRELAAAAPWWTTVFAHTAPAPDPKAV
;
A
#
# COMPACT_ATOMS: atom_id res chain seq x y z
N MET A 1 -5.29 -36.94 -17.15
CA MET A 1 -4.95 -35.50 -17.05
C MET A 1 -5.86 -34.73 -16.10
N GLU A 2 -7.15 -35.03 -15.99
CA GLU A 2 -8.07 -34.31 -15.09
C GLU A 2 -7.74 -34.43 -13.58
N TRP A 3 -7.11 -35.53 -13.17
CA TRP A 3 -6.72 -35.74 -11.77
C TRP A 3 -5.58 -34.81 -11.33
N LEU A 4 -4.59 -34.55 -12.21
CA LEU A 4 -3.50 -33.59 -11.95
C LEU A 4 -4.05 -32.17 -11.81
N VAL A 5 -4.96 -31.76 -12.71
CA VAL A 5 -5.59 -30.43 -12.68
C VAL A 5 -6.40 -30.26 -11.40
N ARG A 6 -7.09 -31.32 -10.93
CA ARG A 6 -7.86 -31.28 -9.68
C ARG A 6 -6.97 -31.12 -8.45
N GLU A 7 -5.81 -31.79 -8.44
CA GLU A 7 -4.84 -31.70 -7.35
C GLU A 7 -4.13 -30.34 -7.33
N GLU A 8 -3.74 -29.81 -8.49
CA GLU A 8 -3.20 -28.46 -8.64
C GLU A 8 -4.21 -27.40 -8.18
N VAL A 9 -5.48 -27.54 -8.56
CA VAL A 9 -6.55 -26.65 -8.11
C VAL A 9 -6.78 -26.76 -6.60
N ALA A 10 -6.69 -27.96 -6.03
CA ALA A 10 -6.81 -28.17 -4.59
C ALA A 10 -5.62 -27.55 -3.83
N LEU A 11 -4.40 -27.68 -4.35
CA LEU A 11 -3.20 -27.06 -3.80
C LEU A 11 -3.30 -25.54 -3.88
N LEU A 12 -3.69 -24.98 -5.03
CA LEU A 12 -3.89 -23.54 -5.20
C LEU A 12 -4.96 -23.00 -4.25
N LEU A 13 -6.09 -23.70 -4.10
CA LEU A 13 -7.15 -23.34 -3.17
C LEU A 13 -6.68 -23.42 -1.71
N ALA A 14 -5.92 -24.46 -1.35
CA ALA A 14 -5.37 -24.61 -0.01
C ALA A 14 -4.34 -23.53 0.32
N THR A 15 -3.44 -23.21 -0.62
CA THR A 15 -2.46 -22.13 -0.46
C THR A 15 -3.16 -20.78 -0.37
N LEU A 16 -4.17 -20.53 -1.22
CA LEU A 16 -4.97 -19.30 -1.17
C LEU A 16 -5.72 -19.16 0.16
N ALA A 17 -6.35 -20.24 0.63
CA ALA A 17 -7.04 -20.25 1.92
C ALA A 17 -6.07 -20.06 3.09
N ALA A 18 -4.90 -20.69 3.06
CA ALA A 18 -3.85 -20.53 4.07
C ALA A 18 -3.31 -19.09 4.10
N CYS A 19 -3.03 -18.50 2.93
CA CYS A 19 -2.65 -17.10 2.82
C CYS A 19 -3.77 -16.18 3.34
N GLY A 20 -5.02 -16.45 2.97
CA GLY A 20 -6.18 -15.67 3.45
C GLY A 20 -6.33 -15.72 4.98
N LEU A 21 -6.20 -16.90 5.59
CA LEU A 21 -6.24 -17.08 7.05
C LEU A 21 -5.04 -16.43 7.74
N LEU A 22 -3.85 -16.51 7.15
CA LEU A 22 -2.66 -15.84 7.68
C LEU A 22 -2.84 -14.32 7.67
N ILE A 23 -3.31 -13.76 6.55
CA ILE A 23 -3.61 -12.34 6.42
C ILE A 23 -4.69 -11.94 7.43
N LEU A 24 -5.78 -12.71 7.55
CA LEU A 24 -6.85 -12.45 8.52
C LEU A 24 -6.37 -12.50 9.97
N GLY A 25 -5.52 -13.48 10.31
CA GLY A 25 -4.91 -13.60 11.63
C GLY A 25 -3.95 -12.46 11.96
N THR A 26 -3.15 -12.01 10.98
CA THR A 26 -2.30 -10.82 11.16
C THR A 26 -3.12 -9.54 11.28
N LEU A 27 -4.24 -9.44 10.56
CA LEU A 27 -5.18 -8.33 10.70
C LEU A 27 -5.81 -8.31 12.09
N GLU A 28 -6.27 -9.45 12.62
CA GLU A 28 -6.77 -9.54 14.01
C GLU A 28 -5.71 -9.19 15.04
N LEU A 29 -4.43 -9.54 14.80
CA LEU A 29 -3.33 -9.19 15.70
C LEU A 29 -3.03 -7.68 15.69
N ILE A 30 -3.15 -7.04 14.53
CA ILE A 30 -2.93 -5.60 14.34
C ILE A 30 -4.17 -4.79 14.76
N TRP A 31 -5.35 -5.40 14.75
CA TRP A 31 -6.64 -4.77 15.02
C TRP A 31 -7.38 -5.49 16.15
N PRO A 32 -7.15 -5.11 17.42
CA PRO A 32 -7.83 -5.72 18.56
C PRO A 32 -9.23 -5.11 18.70
N THR A 33 -10.16 -5.41 17.79
CA THR A 33 -11.59 -5.08 17.98
C THR A 33 -12.43 -6.31 18.31
N ARG A 34 -11.96 -7.13 19.25
CA ARG A 34 -12.87 -7.99 20.01
C ARG A 34 -12.73 -7.72 21.51
N PRO A 35 -13.63 -6.90 22.10
CA PRO A 35 -13.82 -6.93 23.54
C PRO A 35 -14.31 -8.34 23.88
N ARG A 36 -13.41 -9.12 24.48
CA ARG A 36 -13.67 -10.47 24.98
C ARG A 36 -14.78 -10.37 26.04
N ARG A 37 -16.03 -10.52 25.61
CA ARG A 37 -17.18 -10.57 26.53
C ARG A 37 -17.14 -11.88 27.32
N ALA A 38 -17.21 -11.69 28.63
CA ALA A 38 -17.82 -12.55 29.64
C ALA A 38 -17.15 -13.91 29.89
N GLY A 39 -16.43 -13.99 31.01
CA GLY A 39 -16.03 -15.25 31.60
C GLY A 39 -15.32 -15.09 32.95
N ARG A 40 -16.06 -14.61 33.97
CA ARG A 40 -16.00 -14.97 35.42
C ARG A 40 -16.24 -13.74 36.33
N PRO A 41 -17.33 -13.68 37.11
CA PRO A 41 -17.47 -12.69 38.17
C PRO A 41 -16.48 -13.03 39.28
N ARG A 42 -15.53 -12.14 39.55
CA ARG A 42 -14.73 -12.16 40.79
C ARG A 42 -15.34 -11.10 41.72
N PRO A 43 -15.67 -11.41 42.99
CA PRO A 43 -16.20 -10.41 43.91
C PRO A 43 -15.14 -9.33 44.13
N ALA A 44 -15.51 -8.07 43.88
CA ALA A 44 -14.67 -6.91 44.10
C ALA A 44 -14.76 -6.47 45.57
N PRO A 45 -13.65 -6.08 46.23
CA PRO A 45 -13.71 -5.17 47.37
C PRO A 45 -13.89 -3.72 46.89
N PRO A 46 -14.57 -2.86 47.67
CA PRO A 46 -14.93 -1.52 47.25
C PRO A 46 -13.73 -0.57 47.37
N ARG A 47 -13.27 0.02 46.26
CA ARG A 47 -12.41 1.21 46.32
C ARG A 47 -12.77 2.22 45.23
N ALA A 48 -13.44 3.26 45.71
CA ALA A 48 -13.24 4.68 45.42
C ALA A 48 -13.00 5.11 43.97
N GLY A 49 -14.05 5.71 43.38
CA GLY A 49 -14.00 7.02 42.74
C GLY A 49 -12.80 7.33 41.84
N GLY A 50 -12.85 6.87 40.59
CA GLY A 50 -12.20 7.53 39.46
C GLY A 50 -13.26 7.80 38.39
N PRO A 51 -13.28 8.98 37.74
CA PRO A 51 -14.27 9.25 36.71
C PRO A 51 -14.10 8.24 35.57
N PRO A 52 -15.21 7.75 34.96
CA PRO A 52 -15.10 6.90 33.79
C PRO A 52 -14.49 7.73 32.66
N SER A 53 -13.22 7.47 32.34
CA SER A 53 -12.63 7.88 31.07
C SER A 53 -13.40 7.17 29.98
N ARG A 54 -14.50 7.80 29.52
CA ARG A 54 -15.09 7.52 28.22
C ARG A 54 -13.98 7.84 27.22
N SER A 55 -13.27 6.82 26.79
CA SER A 55 -12.57 6.85 25.51
C SER A 55 -13.66 7.03 24.44
N GLN A 56 -14.03 8.29 24.19
CA GLN A 56 -14.86 8.66 23.05
C GLN A 56 -14.02 8.30 21.84
N ALA A 57 -14.46 7.30 21.08
CA ALA A 57 -13.94 7.08 19.75
C ALA A 57 -13.95 8.44 19.02
N PRO A 58 -12.84 8.89 18.44
CA PRO A 58 -12.82 10.15 17.72
C PRO A 58 -13.90 10.10 16.63
N PRO A 59 -14.65 11.21 16.40
CA PRO A 59 -15.65 11.28 15.34
C PRO A 59 -15.03 10.82 14.01
N GLU A 60 -15.80 10.18 13.14
CA GLU A 60 -15.30 9.56 11.90
C GLU A 60 -14.50 10.55 11.03
N GLU A 61 -14.88 11.83 11.07
CA GLU A 61 -14.19 12.93 10.41
C GLU A 61 -12.77 13.20 10.97
N ASP A 62 -12.54 12.95 12.26
CA ASP A 62 -11.22 13.03 12.88
C ASP A 62 -10.34 11.83 12.46
N ARG A 63 -10.92 10.64 12.26
CA ARG A 63 -10.20 9.49 11.71
C ARG A 63 -9.81 9.68 10.25
N ALA A 64 -10.73 10.18 9.42
CA ALA A 64 -10.45 10.52 8.02
C ALA A 64 -9.37 11.59 7.91
N SER A 65 -9.44 12.63 8.74
CA SER A 65 -8.44 13.70 8.81
C SER A 65 -7.06 13.20 9.24
N VAL A 66 -7.00 12.29 10.23
CA VAL A 66 -5.76 11.64 10.65
C VAL A 66 -5.21 10.74 9.54
N ALA A 67 -6.04 9.92 8.91
CA ALA A 67 -5.64 9.05 7.81
C ALA A 67 -5.07 9.86 6.64
N LEU A 68 -5.71 10.96 6.26
CA LEU A 68 -5.23 11.86 5.21
C LEU A 68 -3.86 12.45 5.56
N ARG A 69 -3.71 12.97 6.78
CA ARG A 69 -2.45 13.58 7.25
C ARG A 69 -1.29 12.59 7.26
N VAL A 70 -1.51 11.40 7.82
CA VAL A 70 -0.51 10.33 7.89
C VAL A 70 -0.13 9.88 6.48
N SER A 71 -1.12 9.67 5.62
CA SER A 71 -0.89 9.17 4.26
C SER A 71 -0.13 10.17 3.40
N ARG A 72 -0.44 11.46 3.54
CA ARG A 72 0.28 12.54 2.87
C ARG A 72 1.74 12.62 3.30
N ALA A 73 1.99 12.56 4.61
CA ALA A 73 3.36 12.54 5.14
C ALA A 73 4.15 11.30 4.69
N LEU A 74 3.51 10.14 4.60
CA LEU A 74 4.14 8.93 4.05
C LEU A 74 4.44 9.09 2.55
N LEU A 75 3.55 9.71 1.78
CA LEU A 75 3.76 9.95 0.36
C LEU A 75 4.93 10.93 0.14
N GLU A 76 4.93 12.06 0.86
CA GLU A 76 6.02 13.05 0.81
C GLU A 76 7.36 12.39 1.13
N ARG A 77 7.43 11.63 2.23
CA ARG A 77 8.63 10.87 2.60
C ARG A 77 9.07 9.84 1.56
N ALA A 78 8.12 9.20 0.88
CA ALA A 78 8.43 8.26 -0.20
C ALA A 78 8.94 9.00 -1.44
N LEU A 79 8.47 10.20 -1.72
CA LEU A 79 8.92 11.02 -2.84
C LEU A 79 10.30 11.64 -2.59
N GLU A 80 10.67 11.86 -1.33
CA GLU A 80 12.02 12.29 -0.92
C GLU A 80 13.08 11.18 -1.07
N ASP A 81 12.69 9.90 -1.20
CA ASP A 81 13.65 8.81 -1.38
C ASP A 81 14.30 8.93 -2.79
N PRO A 82 15.62 9.13 -2.88
CA PRO A 82 16.31 9.41 -4.14
C PRO A 82 16.33 8.21 -5.09
N ASP A 83 16.16 6.99 -4.57
CA ASP A 83 16.00 5.80 -5.39
C ASP A 83 14.51 5.52 -5.63
N PRO A 84 13.99 5.81 -6.83
CA PRO A 84 12.58 5.58 -7.13
C PRO A 84 12.21 4.08 -7.12
N ALA A 85 13.17 3.17 -7.25
CA ALA A 85 12.96 1.72 -7.25
C ALA A 85 13.12 1.09 -5.86
N SER A 86 13.55 1.86 -4.86
CA SER A 86 13.80 1.39 -3.49
C SER A 86 12.61 0.63 -2.91
N ASP A 87 12.86 -0.60 -2.46
CA ASP A 87 11.87 -1.42 -1.75
C ASP A 87 11.27 -0.69 -0.55
N ARG A 88 12.06 0.17 0.11
CA ARG A 88 11.60 0.98 1.24
C ARG A 88 10.57 2.02 0.79
N ARG A 89 10.83 2.69 -0.34
CA ARG A 89 9.89 3.63 -0.96
C ARG A 89 8.59 2.95 -1.33
N VAL A 90 8.66 1.79 -2.00
CA VAL A 90 7.48 0.99 -2.39
C VAL A 90 6.66 0.54 -1.18
N ARG A 91 7.31 0.01 -0.13
CA ARG A 91 6.62 -0.36 1.12
C ARG A 91 5.95 0.84 1.80
N THR A 92 6.56 2.03 1.71
CA THR A 92 5.99 3.26 2.27
C THR A 92 4.72 3.67 1.51
N ILE A 93 4.74 3.58 0.18
CA ILE A 93 3.57 3.87 -0.67
C ILE A 93 2.44 2.87 -0.39
N TRP A 94 2.73 1.57 -0.29
CA TRP A 94 1.72 0.56 0.08
C TRP A 94 1.09 0.81 1.45
N ARG A 95 1.88 1.25 2.44
CA ARG A 95 1.35 1.64 3.76
C ARG A 95 0.43 2.86 3.66
N ALA A 96 0.76 3.83 2.82
CA ALA A 96 -0.10 4.99 2.57
C ALA A 96 -1.43 4.58 1.93
N ILE A 97 -1.39 3.73 0.90
CA ILE A 97 -2.60 3.19 0.24
C ILE A 97 -3.50 2.46 1.25
N ALA A 98 -2.93 1.59 2.08
CA ALA A 98 -3.69 0.88 3.11
C ALA A 98 -4.29 1.81 4.18
N CYS A 99 -3.62 2.92 4.50
CA CYS A 99 -4.15 3.93 5.43
C CYS A 99 -5.28 4.75 4.79
N LEU A 100 -5.15 5.13 3.52
CA LEU A 100 -6.17 5.85 2.76
C LEU A 100 -7.43 5.00 2.55
N GLY A 101 -7.27 3.71 2.22
CA GLY A 101 -8.38 2.77 2.10
C GLY A 101 -9.19 2.70 3.40
N ARG A 102 -8.52 2.56 4.55
CA ARG A 102 -9.20 2.59 5.85
C ARG A 102 -9.86 3.94 6.17
N GLY A 103 -9.29 5.05 5.70
CA GLY A 103 -9.90 6.38 5.80
C GLY A 103 -11.17 6.49 4.97
N LEU A 104 -11.17 5.95 3.74
CA LEU A 104 -12.33 5.95 2.85
C LEU A 104 -13.47 5.06 3.33
N GLU A 105 -13.16 3.93 3.97
CA GLU A 105 -14.18 3.11 4.65
C GLU A 105 -14.90 3.90 5.76
N ALA A 106 -14.19 4.80 6.46
CA ALA A 106 -14.77 5.65 7.49
C ALA A 106 -15.44 6.93 6.93
N ALA A 107 -15.03 7.39 5.73
CA ALA A 107 -15.55 8.61 5.10
C ALA A 107 -15.56 8.47 3.56
N PRO A 108 -16.52 7.73 2.98
CA PRO A 108 -16.52 7.43 1.53
C PRO A 108 -16.74 8.68 0.66
N GLY A 109 -17.35 9.72 1.24
CA GLY A 109 -17.60 11.02 0.62
C GLY A 109 -16.38 11.93 0.52
N ASP A 110 -15.26 11.61 1.19
CA ASP A 110 -14.10 12.50 1.22
C ASP A 110 -13.29 12.47 -0.09
N ALA A 111 -13.39 13.55 -0.86
CA ALA A 111 -12.68 13.71 -2.12
C ALA A 111 -11.16 13.76 -1.96
N ARG A 112 -10.66 14.33 -0.85
CA ARG A 112 -9.22 14.48 -0.61
C ARG A 112 -8.56 13.13 -0.38
N LEU A 113 -9.24 12.23 0.32
CA LEU A 113 -8.77 10.86 0.50
C LEU A 113 -8.72 10.11 -0.84
N ARG A 114 -9.72 10.27 -1.71
CA ARG A 114 -9.73 9.68 -3.06
C ARG A 114 -8.62 10.22 -3.95
N GLU A 115 -8.41 11.54 -3.96
CA GLU A 115 -7.34 12.19 -4.69
C GLU A 115 -5.96 11.70 -4.23
N CYS A 116 -5.76 11.61 -2.91
CA CYS A 116 -4.51 11.14 -2.35
C CYS A 116 -4.26 9.65 -2.68
N LEU A 117 -5.32 8.83 -2.70
CA LEU A 117 -5.25 7.43 -3.11
C LEU A 117 -4.88 7.29 -4.60
N ALA A 118 -5.49 8.10 -5.46
CA ALA A 118 -5.17 8.13 -6.88
C ALA A 118 -3.71 8.53 -7.12
N ALA A 119 -3.21 9.55 -6.40
CA ALA A 119 -1.81 9.95 -6.45
C ALA A 119 -0.85 8.84 -6.00
N ALA A 120 -1.23 8.09 -4.95
CA ALA A 120 -0.44 6.96 -4.47
C ALA A 120 -0.35 5.82 -5.50
N HIS A 121 -1.46 5.48 -6.17
CA HIS A 121 -1.45 4.49 -7.26
C HIS A 121 -0.65 4.97 -8.47
N ALA A 122 -0.80 6.23 -8.87
CA ALA A 122 -0.03 6.81 -9.98
C ALA A 122 1.49 6.73 -9.71
N ALA A 123 1.91 6.94 -8.47
CA ALA A 123 3.31 6.81 -8.08
C ALA A 123 3.86 5.38 -8.23
N LEU A 124 3.03 4.34 -8.06
CA LEU A 124 3.41 2.95 -8.30
C LEU A 124 3.50 2.64 -9.81
N VAL A 125 2.51 3.07 -10.60
CA VAL A 125 2.51 2.87 -12.06
C VAL A 125 3.73 3.50 -12.71
N MET A 126 4.04 4.76 -12.38
CA MET A 126 5.24 5.45 -12.87
C MET A 126 6.55 4.72 -12.51
N ARG A 127 6.57 3.97 -11.40
CA ARG A 127 7.73 3.18 -10.99
C ARG A 127 7.86 1.92 -11.83
N ASP A 128 6.75 1.23 -12.10
CA ASP A 128 6.76 0.02 -12.92
C ASP A 128 7.15 0.34 -14.37
N GLU A 129 6.68 1.45 -14.93
CA GLU A 129 7.11 1.95 -16.25
C GLU A 129 8.63 2.22 -16.27
N ARG A 130 9.17 2.94 -15.29
CA ARG A 130 10.62 3.21 -15.19
C ARG A 130 11.45 1.93 -15.01
N GLY A 131 10.92 0.96 -14.25
CA GLY A 131 11.53 -0.36 -14.08
C GLY A 131 11.62 -1.09 -15.42
N ALA A 132 10.51 -1.20 -16.13
CA ALA A 132 10.44 -1.83 -17.45
C ALA A 132 11.38 -1.14 -18.46
N PHE A 133 11.42 0.20 -18.49
CA PHE A 133 12.35 0.94 -19.34
C PHE A 133 13.82 0.66 -18.99
N ARG A 134 14.15 0.54 -17.70
CA ARG A 134 15.52 0.26 -17.25
C ARG A 134 15.96 -1.15 -17.65
N GLU A 135 15.09 -2.14 -17.44
CA GLU A 135 15.35 -3.53 -17.84
C GLU A 135 15.50 -3.64 -19.35
N LEU A 136 14.65 -2.96 -20.11
CA LEU A 136 14.72 -2.93 -21.56
C LEU A 136 15.99 -2.24 -22.06
N ALA A 137 16.41 -1.13 -21.43
CA ALA A 137 17.68 -0.47 -21.74
C ALA A 137 18.90 -1.35 -21.42
N ALA A 138 18.83 -2.15 -20.34
CA ALA A 138 19.88 -3.09 -19.97
C ALA A 138 19.93 -4.32 -20.90
N ALA A 139 18.77 -4.79 -21.38
CA ALA A 139 18.66 -5.92 -22.30
C ALA A 139 19.03 -5.56 -23.74
N ALA A 140 18.84 -4.31 -24.15
CA ALA A 140 19.12 -3.83 -25.50
C ALA A 140 20.08 -2.62 -25.51
N PRO A 141 21.33 -2.76 -25.03
CA PRO A 141 22.30 -1.66 -25.01
C PRO A 141 22.62 -1.14 -26.43
N TRP A 142 22.47 -1.98 -27.44
CA TRP A 142 22.65 -1.68 -28.86
C TRP A 142 21.58 -0.74 -29.45
N TRP A 143 20.46 -0.47 -28.79
CA TRP A 143 19.47 0.51 -29.29
C TRP A 143 20.01 1.94 -29.33
N THR A 144 20.96 2.27 -28.47
CA THR A 144 21.63 3.60 -28.51
C THR A 144 22.45 3.82 -29.77
N THR A 145 23.05 2.77 -30.35
CA THR A 145 23.82 2.88 -31.60
C THR A 145 22.92 2.93 -32.84
N VAL A 146 21.74 2.28 -32.80
CA VAL A 146 20.77 2.32 -33.90
C VAL A 146 20.21 3.73 -34.12
N PHE A 147 19.91 4.48 -33.06
CA PHE A 147 19.44 5.86 -33.18
C PHE A 147 20.57 6.87 -33.44
N ALA A 148 21.82 6.55 -33.07
CA ALA A 148 22.97 7.37 -33.42
C ALA A 148 23.28 7.32 -34.93
N HIS A 149 22.98 6.20 -35.61
CA HIS A 149 23.21 6.05 -37.05
C HIS A 149 22.16 6.76 -37.93
N THR A 150 21.07 7.26 -37.32
CA THR A 150 20.04 8.06 -37.98
C THR A 150 20.22 9.57 -37.84
N ALA A 151 21.28 10.05 -37.19
CA ALA A 151 21.61 11.48 -37.22
C ALA A 151 22.01 11.88 -38.65
N PRO A 152 21.32 12.84 -39.30
CA PRO A 152 21.73 13.29 -40.63
C PRO A 152 23.14 13.86 -40.55
N ALA A 153 24.01 13.40 -41.45
CA ALA A 153 25.38 13.89 -41.56
C ALA A 153 25.38 15.43 -41.68
N PRO A 154 26.29 16.15 -40.98
CA PRO A 154 26.39 17.59 -41.12
C PRO A 154 26.66 17.94 -42.58
N ASP A 155 25.82 18.82 -43.13
CA ASP A 155 25.81 19.24 -44.52
C ASP A 155 27.20 19.81 -44.90
N PRO A 156 27.92 19.25 -45.88
CA PRO A 156 29.30 19.64 -46.19
C PRO A 156 29.43 20.99 -46.91
N LYS A 157 28.42 21.88 -46.82
CA LYS A 157 28.40 23.18 -47.50
C LYS A 157 28.14 24.33 -46.52
N ALA A 158 29.12 24.57 -45.65
CA ALA A 158 29.19 25.79 -44.87
C ALA A 158 30.64 26.27 -44.71
N VAL A 159 31.37 26.40 -45.82
CA VAL A 159 32.50 27.34 -46.02
C VAL A 159 32.55 27.71 -47.50
#